data_AF-A0A7Y1VRR1-F1
#
_entry.id   AF-A0A7Y1VRR1-F1
#
_cell.length_a   1.000
_cell.length_b   1.000
_cell.length_c   1.000
_cell.angle_alpha   90.00
_cell.angle_beta   90.00
_cell.angle_gamma   90.00
#
_symmetry.space_group_name_H-M   'P 1'
#
loop_
_entity.id
_entity.type
_entity.pdbx_description
1 polymer ?
#
loop_
_entity_poly.entity_id
_entity_poly.type
_entity_poly.pdbx_seq_one_letter_code
_entity_poly.pdbx_strand_id
1 'polypeptide(L)'
;MKNLRIIGNTQNAGDVEILGLGWNNSNVTHIFNVAADSFTLANMTIGAVFYHPVQVHSHPNDADFFHVRNVRFIDAKEQLLKVSGGSTTYADKGIVECCTFEFTAGIAFQDYTGGIDAHQSKDWIVRDNIFKNIKSPNSTLAEHAIHFWRRSTNTWVERNVIINCDRGIGFGLGDDPLNGHPEGLICNNFVHTSTDVGIGLEYAPNVKIYNNTVITENYSNAIEYRFAGTSNVHVANNLTKGIITDRSSGSSGTIESNVEISTLHMFADSTNHDYHLTGQFTGIVDAGISLVEIISDVDCEIRPVNDVIDIGADEYSMQTTSSDVVLDPSNILLYPNPVENKFTISGTVNDYTVEVLDQTGQVYMAFNQSSGNITVDLSTLPAGLYFVKVENKQNQLLCIKLILKT
;
A
#
# COMPACT_ATOMS: atom_id res chain seq x y z
N MET A 1 11.04 24.76 -15.42
CA MET A 1 11.81 25.50 -14.39
C MET A 1 12.40 24.45 -13.44
N LYS A 2 13.72 24.44 -13.23
CA LYS A 2 14.34 23.48 -12.30
C LYS A 2 13.91 23.79 -10.87
N ASN A 3 13.80 22.77 -10.01
CA ASN A 3 13.44 22.90 -8.59
C ASN A 3 12.05 23.51 -8.34
N LEU A 4 11.15 23.46 -9.32
CA LEU A 4 9.79 23.98 -9.15
C LEU A 4 9.01 23.01 -8.24
N ARG A 5 8.40 23.56 -7.19
CA ARG A 5 7.57 22.81 -6.24
C ARG A 5 6.16 23.39 -6.26
N ILE A 6 5.17 22.55 -6.51
CA ILE A 6 3.75 22.90 -6.48
C ILE A 6 3.07 21.99 -5.46
N ILE A 7 2.66 22.56 -4.33
CA ILE A 7 2.26 21.79 -3.15
C ILE A 7 1.00 22.42 -2.57
N GLY A 8 -0.06 21.63 -2.40
CA GLY A 8 -1.24 22.03 -1.64
C GLY A 8 -0.91 22.28 -0.17
N ASN A 9 -1.49 23.33 0.42
CA ASN A 9 -1.13 23.77 1.77
C ASN A 9 -1.53 22.77 2.86
N THR A 10 -2.57 21.97 2.63
CA THR A 10 -3.00 20.90 3.53
C THR A 10 -2.54 19.55 2.97
N GLN A 11 -2.66 18.47 3.75
CA GLN A 11 -2.40 17.11 3.27
C GLN A 11 -3.67 16.45 2.69
N ASN A 12 -4.78 17.19 2.60
CA ASN A 12 -6.00 16.70 1.97
C ASN A 12 -5.93 16.98 0.46
N ALA A 13 -5.75 15.93 -0.36
CA ALA A 13 -5.67 16.07 -1.81
C ALA A 13 -6.95 16.63 -2.45
N GLY A 14 -8.09 16.66 -1.73
CA GLY A 14 -9.32 17.29 -2.19
C GLY A 14 -9.39 18.81 -2.02
N ASP A 15 -8.47 19.42 -1.27
CA ASP A 15 -8.50 20.88 -1.01
C ASP A 15 -8.00 21.69 -2.22
N VAL A 16 -7.26 21.07 -3.13
CA VAL A 16 -6.77 21.67 -4.38
C VAL A 16 -7.11 20.72 -5.54
N GLU A 17 -7.89 21.22 -6.50
CA GLU A 17 -8.23 20.49 -7.72
C GLU A 17 -7.77 21.29 -8.94
N ILE A 18 -6.95 20.67 -9.81
CA ILE A 18 -6.54 21.27 -11.08
C ILE A 18 -7.00 20.34 -12.21
N LEU A 19 -8.14 20.71 -12.81
CA LEU A 19 -8.83 19.89 -13.80
C LEU A 19 -8.76 20.55 -15.18
N GLY A 20 -8.61 19.73 -16.22
CA GLY A 20 -8.72 20.17 -17.60
C GLY A 20 -10.17 20.31 -18.07
N LEU A 21 -10.38 20.17 -19.38
CA LEU A 21 -11.69 20.31 -20.03
C LEU A 21 -12.35 18.97 -20.41
N GLY A 22 -11.85 17.87 -19.85
CA GLY A 22 -12.31 16.51 -20.10
C GLY A 22 -11.48 15.75 -21.14
N TRP A 23 -11.61 14.42 -21.13
CA TRP A 23 -10.87 13.49 -22.00
C TRP A 23 -11.15 13.67 -23.50
N ASN A 24 -12.29 14.25 -23.86
CA ASN A 24 -12.74 14.46 -25.23
C ASN A 24 -12.45 15.88 -25.76
N ASN A 25 -11.68 16.68 -25.04
CA ASN A 25 -11.38 18.07 -25.40
C ASN A 25 -9.88 18.36 -25.46
N SER A 26 -9.32 18.36 -26.67
CA SER A 26 -7.89 18.56 -26.92
C SER A 26 -7.37 19.98 -26.68
N ASN A 27 -8.20 20.93 -26.24
CA ASN A 27 -7.74 22.27 -25.87
C ASN A 27 -6.91 22.27 -24.58
N VAL A 28 -7.10 21.28 -23.69
CA VAL A 28 -6.25 21.06 -22.52
C VAL A 28 -5.76 19.62 -22.54
N THR A 29 -4.51 19.46 -22.95
CA THR A 29 -3.89 18.15 -23.12
C THR A 29 -3.21 17.62 -21.86
N HIS A 30 -2.68 18.52 -21.03
CA HIS A 30 -1.93 18.19 -19.81
C HIS A 30 -2.24 19.18 -18.71
N ILE A 31 -2.00 18.80 -17.45
CA ILE A 31 -1.91 19.76 -16.34
C ILE A 31 -0.46 20.22 -16.18
N PHE A 32 0.47 19.27 -16.03
CA PHE A 32 1.90 19.57 -15.90
C PHE A 32 2.72 18.86 -16.97
N ASN A 33 3.38 19.67 -17.80
CA ASN A 33 4.31 19.22 -18.81
C ASN A 33 5.75 19.50 -18.31
N VAL A 34 6.37 18.48 -17.73
CA VAL A 34 7.56 18.57 -16.89
C VAL A 34 8.82 18.32 -17.72
N ALA A 35 9.54 19.40 -18.01
CA ALA A 35 10.72 19.42 -18.86
C ALA A 35 11.99 19.88 -18.11
N ALA A 36 12.03 19.78 -16.78
CA ALA A 36 13.16 20.25 -16.00
C ALA A 36 13.31 19.42 -14.72
N ASP A 37 14.55 19.31 -14.26
CA ASP A 37 14.92 18.50 -13.12
C ASP A 37 14.30 19.00 -11.81
N SER A 38 14.12 18.09 -10.86
CA SER A 38 13.70 18.37 -9.49
C SER A 38 12.34 19.05 -9.41
N PHE A 39 11.40 18.65 -10.27
CA PHE A 39 10.01 19.08 -10.16
C PHE A 39 9.31 18.28 -9.06
N THR A 40 8.67 18.98 -8.12
CA THR A 40 7.88 18.35 -7.05
C THR A 40 6.41 18.73 -7.16
N LEU A 41 5.53 17.74 -7.11
CA LEU A 41 4.08 17.90 -7.05
C LEU A 41 3.51 17.19 -5.82
N ALA A 42 2.70 17.88 -5.00
CA ALA A 42 2.09 17.21 -3.85
C ALA A 42 0.76 17.79 -3.37
N ASN A 43 -0.01 16.95 -2.67
CA ASN A 43 -1.23 17.30 -1.94
C ASN A 43 -2.34 17.95 -2.79
N MET A 44 -2.76 17.28 -3.87
CA MET A 44 -3.82 17.79 -4.73
C MET A 44 -4.45 16.70 -5.60
N THR A 45 -5.59 17.03 -6.19
CA THR A 45 -6.24 16.23 -7.22
C THR A 45 -6.02 16.86 -8.59
N ILE A 46 -5.62 16.07 -9.58
CA ILE A 46 -5.40 16.51 -10.95
C ILE A 46 -6.00 15.55 -11.96
N GLY A 47 -6.47 16.05 -13.10
CA GLY A 47 -7.15 15.18 -14.05
C GLY A 47 -7.96 15.88 -15.13
N ALA A 48 -8.88 15.13 -15.72
CA ALA A 48 -9.83 15.60 -16.74
C ALA A 48 -9.12 16.24 -17.96
N VAL A 49 -8.11 15.58 -18.51
CA VAL A 49 -7.32 16.07 -19.66
C VAL A 49 -7.35 15.12 -20.85
N PHE A 50 -7.02 15.66 -22.03
CA PHE A 50 -7.01 14.91 -23.29
C PHE A 50 -5.81 13.96 -23.47
N TYR A 51 -4.67 14.19 -22.82
CA TYR A 51 -3.54 13.23 -22.81
C TYR A 51 -3.23 12.80 -21.38
N HIS A 52 -2.20 13.38 -20.75
CA HIS A 52 -1.71 12.96 -19.44
C HIS A 52 -1.81 14.11 -18.44
N PRO A 53 -2.36 13.90 -17.23
CA PRO A 53 -2.32 14.89 -16.16
C PRO A 53 -0.89 15.38 -15.91
N VAL A 54 0.08 14.46 -15.86
CA VAL A 54 1.50 14.77 -15.82
C VAL A 54 2.24 14.01 -16.93
N GLN A 55 3.07 14.74 -17.67
CA GLN A 55 4.06 14.15 -18.58
C GLN A 55 5.46 14.64 -18.21
N VAL A 56 6.36 13.73 -17.88
CA VAL A 56 7.79 13.96 -17.66
C VAL A 56 8.56 13.66 -18.94
N HIS A 57 9.52 14.52 -19.30
CA HIS A 57 10.26 14.39 -20.56
C HIS A 57 11.67 13.86 -20.33
N SER A 58 11.94 12.62 -20.76
CA SER A 58 13.32 12.12 -20.91
C SER A 58 14.01 12.83 -22.08
N HIS A 59 13.28 13.16 -23.13
CA HIS A 59 13.77 13.88 -24.32
C HIS A 59 12.79 14.99 -24.72
N PRO A 60 13.27 16.17 -25.19
CA PRO A 60 14.66 16.61 -25.31
C PRO A 60 15.30 17.10 -24.00
N ASN A 61 14.60 16.98 -22.88
CA ASN A 61 14.89 17.81 -21.71
C ASN A 61 15.44 17.07 -20.48
N ASP A 62 15.64 15.75 -20.53
CA ASP A 62 16.36 14.97 -19.49
C ASP A 62 15.88 15.30 -18.06
N ALA A 63 14.56 15.22 -17.84
CA ALA A 63 13.94 15.70 -16.61
C ALA A 63 14.12 14.69 -15.45
N ASP A 64 15.20 14.89 -14.70
CA ASP A 64 15.58 14.03 -13.57
C ASP A 64 14.96 14.45 -12.23
N PHE A 65 15.00 13.54 -11.25
CA PHE A 65 14.58 13.79 -9.87
C PHE A 65 13.13 14.29 -9.75
N PHE A 66 12.24 13.82 -10.63
CA PHE A 66 10.81 14.06 -10.50
C PHE A 66 10.29 13.48 -9.18
N HIS A 67 9.48 14.23 -8.43
CA HIS A 67 8.86 13.73 -7.20
C HIS A 67 7.39 14.08 -7.18
N VAL A 68 6.54 13.06 -7.06
CA VAL A 68 5.13 13.25 -6.79
C VAL A 68 4.72 12.51 -5.53
N ARG A 69 3.97 13.20 -4.65
CA ARG A 69 3.51 12.63 -3.38
C ARG A 69 2.10 13.06 -3.02
N ASN A 70 1.27 12.12 -2.55
CA ASN A 70 -0.08 12.45 -2.06
C ASN A 70 -0.90 13.23 -3.11
N VAL A 71 -0.82 12.76 -4.36
CA VAL A 71 -1.58 13.31 -5.48
C VAL A 71 -2.61 12.29 -5.92
N ARG A 72 -3.83 12.76 -6.18
CA ARG A 72 -4.90 11.97 -6.76
C ARG A 72 -5.00 12.29 -8.25
N PHE A 73 -4.57 11.36 -9.09
CA PHE A 73 -4.70 11.42 -10.54
C PHE A 73 -6.04 10.80 -10.95
N ILE A 74 -6.88 11.58 -11.61
CA ILE A 74 -8.20 11.13 -12.05
C ILE A 74 -8.39 11.33 -13.56
N ASP A 75 -9.09 10.40 -14.18
CA ASP A 75 -9.82 10.58 -15.43
C ASP A 75 -9.04 11.31 -16.53
N ALA A 76 -8.16 10.60 -17.22
CA ALA A 76 -7.47 11.09 -18.41
C ALA A 76 -7.76 10.21 -19.62
N LYS A 77 -7.67 10.77 -20.82
CA LYS A 77 -7.86 9.96 -22.03
C LYS A 77 -6.79 8.87 -22.18
N GLU A 78 -5.54 9.20 -21.85
CA GLU A 78 -4.38 8.30 -21.95
C GLU A 78 -3.81 8.04 -20.55
N GLN A 79 -2.52 7.71 -20.41
CA GLN A 79 -1.94 7.32 -19.13
C GLN A 79 -1.94 8.48 -18.12
N LEU A 80 -2.20 8.17 -16.86
CA LEU A 80 -2.35 9.17 -15.79
C LEU A 80 -1.02 9.85 -15.41
N LEU A 81 0.09 9.12 -15.51
CA LEU A 81 1.46 9.65 -15.48
C LEU A 81 2.25 9.08 -16.65
N LYS A 82 2.78 9.97 -17.49
CA LYS A 82 3.61 9.59 -18.64
C LYS A 82 5.07 10.00 -18.42
N VAL A 83 6.01 9.14 -18.77
CA VAL A 83 7.39 9.55 -19.07
C VAL A 83 7.65 9.30 -20.55
N SER A 84 7.80 10.38 -21.32
CA SER A 84 8.06 10.27 -22.75
C SER A 84 9.54 10.10 -23.03
N GLY A 85 9.85 9.05 -23.79
CA GLY A 85 11.15 8.82 -24.42
C GLY A 85 11.24 9.44 -25.81
N GLY A 86 12.38 9.23 -26.49
CA GLY A 86 12.55 9.61 -27.89
C GLY A 86 13.99 9.69 -28.40
N SER A 87 15.00 9.46 -27.55
CA SER A 87 16.41 9.62 -27.96
C SER A 87 17.37 8.80 -27.08
N THR A 88 18.51 9.36 -26.65
CA THR A 88 19.51 8.71 -25.80
C THR A 88 19.46 9.15 -24.33
N THR A 89 18.59 10.11 -24.00
CA THR A 89 18.44 10.70 -22.66
C THR A 89 17.36 9.98 -21.84
N TYR A 90 17.49 10.05 -20.52
CA TYR A 90 16.64 9.32 -19.58
C TYR A 90 15.90 10.31 -18.67
N ALA A 91 14.87 9.85 -17.99
CA ALA A 91 14.38 10.54 -16.81
C ALA A 91 14.87 9.71 -15.64
N ASP A 92 15.81 10.23 -14.87
CA ASP A 92 16.47 9.48 -13.81
C ASP A 92 15.85 9.78 -12.44
N LYS A 93 15.77 8.76 -11.58
CA LYS A 93 15.52 8.88 -10.14
C LYS A 93 14.20 9.56 -9.79
N GLY A 94 13.15 9.26 -10.56
CA GLY A 94 11.81 9.69 -10.23
C GLY A 94 11.23 8.92 -9.03
N ILE A 95 10.46 9.61 -8.20
CA ILE A 95 9.78 9.04 -7.03
C ILE A 95 8.28 9.33 -7.15
N VAL A 96 7.47 8.26 -7.14
CA VAL A 96 6.02 8.32 -7.09
C VAL A 96 5.57 7.64 -5.80
N GLU A 97 5.08 8.42 -4.84
CA GLU A 97 4.72 7.87 -3.53
C GLU A 97 3.37 8.34 -2.97
N CYS A 98 2.67 7.49 -2.22
CA CYS A 98 1.42 7.87 -1.53
C CYS A 98 0.33 8.45 -2.47
N CYS A 99 0.34 8.14 -3.76
CA CYS A 99 -0.59 8.69 -4.74
C CYS A 99 -1.77 7.74 -5.00
N THR A 100 -2.86 8.27 -5.53
CA THR A 100 -3.96 7.47 -6.09
C THR A 100 -4.09 7.74 -7.57
N PHE A 101 -4.18 6.69 -8.37
CA PHE A 101 -4.41 6.74 -9.81
C PHE A 101 -5.72 6.02 -10.10
N GLU A 102 -6.74 6.72 -10.60
CA GLU A 102 -8.04 6.09 -10.78
C GLU A 102 -8.87 6.64 -11.94
N PHE A 103 -9.68 5.75 -12.49
CA PHE A 103 -10.85 6.12 -13.27
C PHE A 103 -12.08 6.10 -12.36
N THR A 104 -12.66 7.28 -12.15
CA THR A 104 -13.70 7.49 -11.13
C THR A 104 -15.03 6.84 -11.50
N ALA A 105 -15.25 6.59 -12.79
CA ALA A 105 -16.42 5.86 -13.31
C ALA A 105 -16.32 4.33 -13.15
N GLY A 106 -15.21 3.81 -12.61
CA GLY A 106 -14.98 2.36 -12.49
C GLY A 106 -14.43 1.70 -13.75
N ILE A 107 -14.18 2.46 -14.81
CA ILE A 107 -13.66 2.01 -16.09
C ILE A 107 -13.03 3.18 -16.85
N ALA A 108 -12.03 2.91 -17.69
CA ALA A 108 -11.36 3.93 -18.49
C ALA A 108 -12.16 4.33 -19.74
N PHE A 109 -11.75 5.43 -20.38
CA PHE A 109 -12.43 5.97 -21.56
C PHE A 109 -12.06 5.26 -22.88
N GLN A 110 -10.91 4.59 -22.92
CA GLN A 110 -10.40 3.84 -24.08
C GLN A 110 -9.36 2.79 -23.61
N ASP A 111 -8.84 1.99 -24.54
CA ASP A 111 -7.80 0.98 -24.30
C ASP A 111 -6.37 1.56 -24.29
N TYR A 112 -6.11 2.65 -25.03
CA TYR A 112 -4.81 3.33 -24.99
C TYR A 112 -4.68 4.21 -23.74
N THR A 113 -4.53 3.56 -22.58
CA THR A 113 -4.46 4.20 -21.27
C THR A 113 -3.84 3.26 -20.24
N GLY A 114 -3.43 3.81 -19.09
CA GLY A 114 -2.63 3.14 -18.07
C GLY A 114 -2.51 4.02 -16.81
N GLY A 115 -1.89 3.51 -15.76
CA GLY A 115 -1.60 4.32 -14.57
C GLY A 115 -0.33 5.12 -14.79
N ILE A 116 0.81 4.45 -14.70
CA ILE A 116 2.11 4.95 -15.11
C ILE A 116 2.51 4.27 -16.41
N ASP A 117 2.91 5.04 -17.42
CA ASP A 117 3.69 4.50 -18.54
C ASP A 117 4.98 5.30 -18.73
N ALA A 118 6.10 4.61 -18.57
CA ALA A 118 7.41 5.21 -18.46
C ALA A 118 8.40 4.60 -19.46
N HIS A 119 8.86 5.43 -20.39
CA HIS A 119 9.94 5.10 -21.32
C HIS A 119 11.25 5.75 -20.88
N GLN A 120 12.38 5.10 -21.14
CA GLN A 120 13.73 5.62 -20.85
C GLN A 120 13.84 6.15 -19.42
N SER A 121 13.37 5.37 -18.47
CA SER A 121 13.30 5.75 -17.06
C SER A 121 14.22 4.87 -16.23
N LYS A 122 15.11 5.48 -15.45
CA LYS A 122 16.13 4.75 -14.71
C LYS A 122 16.12 5.08 -13.22
N ASP A 123 16.32 4.08 -12.38
CA ASP A 123 16.41 4.21 -10.92
C ASP A 123 15.14 4.82 -10.28
N TRP A 124 13.96 4.54 -10.84
CA TRP A 124 12.69 5.05 -10.31
C TRP A 124 12.20 4.24 -9.11
N ILE A 125 11.50 4.92 -8.20
CA ILE A 125 10.79 4.31 -7.07
C ILE A 125 9.30 4.61 -7.21
N VAL A 126 8.48 3.56 -7.19
CA VAL A 126 7.01 3.65 -7.18
C VAL A 126 6.53 2.92 -5.95
N ARG A 127 6.05 3.66 -4.94
CA ARG A 127 5.70 3.06 -3.65
C ARG A 127 4.47 3.61 -2.97
N ASP A 128 3.83 2.80 -2.14
CA ASP A 128 2.73 3.25 -1.27
C ASP A 128 1.56 3.89 -2.07
N ASN A 129 1.39 3.54 -3.35
CA ASN A 129 0.35 4.11 -4.22
C ASN A 129 -0.83 3.16 -4.37
N ILE A 130 -1.99 3.70 -4.76
CA ILE A 130 -3.18 2.94 -5.10
C ILE A 130 -3.53 3.17 -6.58
N PHE A 131 -3.73 2.09 -7.33
CA PHE A 131 -4.16 2.12 -8.72
C PHE A 131 -5.52 1.43 -8.85
N LYS A 132 -6.53 2.13 -9.38
CA LYS A 132 -7.90 1.63 -9.42
C LYS A 132 -8.52 1.76 -10.80
N ASN A 133 -9.20 0.71 -11.25
CA ASN A 133 -10.11 0.74 -12.39
C ASN A 133 -9.44 1.13 -13.72
N ILE A 134 -8.15 0.82 -13.88
CA ILE A 134 -7.41 1.03 -15.12
C ILE A 134 -7.75 -0.15 -16.03
N LYS A 135 -8.94 -0.05 -16.61
CA LYS A 135 -9.62 -1.11 -17.34
C LYS A 135 -10.22 -0.55 -18.61
N SER A 136 -9.94 -1.21 -19.72
CA SER A 136 -10.48 -0.84 -21.00
C SER A 136 -12.00 -1.06 -21.05
N PRO A 137 -12.76 -0.18 -21.72
CA PRO A 137 -14.17 -0.40 -22.00
C PRO A 137 -14.41 -1.44 -23.11
N ASN A 138 -13.35 -1.90 -23.77
CA ASN A 138 -13.41 -2.73 -24.96
C ASN A 138 -12.68 -4.07 -24.74
N SER A 139 -12.70 -4.96 -25.74
CA SER A 139 -11.98 -6.24 -25.67
C SER A 139 -10.45 -6.12 -25.73
N THR A 140 -9.92 -4.98 -26.21
CA THR A 140 -8.49 -4.68 -26.17
C THR A 140 -8.13 -4.22 -24.77
N LEU A 141 -7.09 -4.80 -24.18
CA LEU A 141 -6.67 -4.51 -22.81
C LEU A 141 -6.11 -3.09 -22.67
N ALA A 142 -6.42 -2.42 -21.55
CA ALA A 142 -5.66 -1.26 -21.11
C ALA A 142 -4.19 -1.64 -20.83
N GLU A 143 -3.29 -0.67 -20.83
CA GLU A 143 -1.90 -0.82 -20.37
C GLU A 143 -1.83 -1.19 -18.87
N HIS A 144 -0.63 -1.47 -18.39
CA HIS A 144 -0.42 -1.81 -16.99
C HIS A 144 -0.81 -0.64 -16.08
N ALA A 145 -1.23 -0.96 -14.85
CA ALA A 145 -1.34 0.04 -13.80
C ALA A 145 0.01 0.71 -13.54
N ILE A 146 1.10 -0.07 -13.57
CA ILE A 146 2.48 0.43 -13.50
C ILE A 146 3.26 -0.18 -14.66
N HIS A 147 3.58 0.60 -15.70
CA HIS A 147 4.37 0.17 -16.84
C HIS A 147 5.69 0.92 -16.93
N PHE A 148 6.80 0.21 -16.76
CA PHE A 148 8.11 0.71 -17.17
C PHE A 148 8.53 -0.05 -18.41
N TRP A 149 8.28 0.58 -19.55
CA TRP A 149 8.49 -0.02 -20.85
C TRP A 149 9.88 0.33 -21.36
N ARG A 150 9.96 1.16 -22.39
CA ARG A 150 11.03 0.86 -23.32
C ARG A 150 12.33 1.50 -22.91
N ARG A 151 13.38 0.68 -22.82
CA ARG A 151 14.73 1.08 -22.40
C ARG A 151 14.72 1.71 -21.01
N SER A 152 13.85 1.25 -20.13
CA SER A 152 13.85 1.63 -18.72
C SER A 152 14.74 0.64 -17.95
N THR A 153 15.15 0.94 -16.71
CA THR A 153 16.01 0.03 -15.94
C THR A 153 15.94 0.31 -14.44
N ASN A 154 16.20 -0.73 -13.64
CA ASN A 154 16.42 -0.65 -12.20
C ASN A 154 15.32 0.12 -11.44
N THR A 155 14.07 -0.20 -11.74
CA THR A 155 12.92 0.39 -11.06
C THR A 155 12.53 -0.44 -9.83
N TRP A 156 12.23 0.24 -8.73
CA TRP A 156 11.75 -0.34 -7.48
C TRP A 156 10.24 -0.06 -7.34
N VAL A 157 9.43 -1.11 -7.38
CA VAL A 157 7.97 -1.05 -7.21
C VAL A 157 7.60 -1.76 -5.92
N GLU A 158 7.26 -1.01 -4.87
CA GLU A 158 7.00 -1.58 -3.54
C GLU A 158 5.72 -1.09 -2.85
N ARG A 159 5.03 -1.94 -2.10
CA ARG A 159 3.90 -1.53 -1.24
C ARG A 159 2.77 -0.78 -1.97
N ASN A 160 2.55 -1.09 -3.24
CA ASN A 160 1.42 -0.54 -4.00
C ASN A 160 0.21 -1.48 -3.92
N VAL A 161 -0.98 -0.90 -4.04
CA VAL A 161 -2.26 -1.61 -4.10
C VAL A 161 -2.89 -1.39 -5.47
N ILE A 162 -3.05 -2.45 -6.26
CA ILE A 162 -3.64 -2.43 -7.59
C ILE A 162 -5.00 -3.14 -7.54
N ILE A 163 -6.05 -2.46 -7.98
CA ILE A 163 -7.45 -2.87 -7.83
C ILE A 163 -8.16 -2.78 -9.17
N ASN A 164 -8.73 -3.90 -9.62
CA ASN A 164 -9.60 -3.97 -10.79
C ASN A 164 -8.97 -3.33 -12.05
N CYS A 165 -7.69 -3.62 -12.30
CA CYS A 165 -6.98 -3.21 -13.51
C CYS A 165 -6.93 -4.37 -14.52
N ASP A 166 -6.84 -4.07 -15.82
CA ASP A 166 -6.66 -5.12 -16.83
C ASP A 166 -5.32 -5.84 -16.64
N ARG A 167 -4.26 -5.07 -16.41
CA ARG A 167 -2.89 -5.54 -16.17
C ARG A 167 -2.28 -4.83 -14.96
N GLY A 168 -1.47 -5.53 -14.18
CA GLY A 168 -0.91 -4.99 -12.94
C GLY A 168 0.40 -4.24 -13.16
N ILE A 169 1.54 -4.90 -12.94
CA ILE A 169 2.89 -4.32 -13.03
C ILE A 169 3.61 -4.91 -14.24
N GLY A 170 4.13 -4.07 -15.13
CA GLY A 170 4.80 -4.46 -16.36
C GLY A 170 6.19 -3.87 -16.49
N PHE A 171 7.21 -4.73 -16.64
CA PHE A 171 8.57 -4.33 -17.03
C PHE A 171 8.86 -4.83 -18.44
N GLY A 172 9.11 -3.88 -19.35
CA GLY A 172 9.25 -4.12 -20.79
C GLY A 172 7.94 -4.51 -21.50
N LEU A 173 8.03 -4.73 -22.82
CA LEU A 173 6.91 -5.21 -23.66
C LEU A 173 7.42 -5.75 -25.02
N GLY A 174 7.35 -7.05 -25.24
CA GLY A 174 7.84 -7.75 -26.42
C GLY A 174 9.22 -8.41 -26.24
N ASP A 175 9.76 -8.95 -27.32
CA ASP A 175 11.01 -9.73 -27.36
C ASP A 175 12.23 -8.93 -27.87
N ASP A 176 12.05 -7.62 -28.13
CA ASP A 176 13.10 -6.70 -28.56
C ASP A 176 13.83 -6.09 -27.35
N PRO A 177 15.18 -6.14 -27.27
CA PRO A 177 15.94 -5.45 -26.23
C PRO A 177 15.63 -3.96 -26.07
N LEU A 178 15.29 -3.28 -27.15
CA LEU A 178 14.93 -1.86 -27.15
C LEU A 178 13.55 -1.59 -26.54
N ASN A 179 12.80 -2.65 -26.26
CA ASN A 179 11.54 -2.67 -25.53
C ASN A 179 11.68 -3.25 -24.12
N GLY A 180 12.88 -3.67 -23.73
CA GLY A 180 13.13 -4.30 -22.44
C GLY A 180 13.33 -3.34 -21.29
N HIS A 181 13.42 -3.95 -20.10
CA HIS A 181 13.68 -3.30 -18.81
C HIS A 181 14.58 -4.19 -17.93
N PRO A 182 15.92 -4.07 -18.03
CA PRO A 182 16.81 -4.82 -17.15
C PRO A 182 16.81 -4.27 -15.73
N GLU A 183 17.02 -5.17 -14.77
CA GLU A 183 17.17 -4.87 -13.33
C GLU A 183 15.91 -4.29 -12.69
N GLY A 184 15.86 -4.32 -11.35
CA GLY A 184 14.77 -3.78 -10.57
C GLY A 184 14.17 -4.79 -9.60
N LEU A 185 13.28 -4.28 -8.75
CA LEU A 185 12.65 -5.02 -7.67
C LEU A 185 11.15 -4.71 -7.67
N ILE A 186 10.33 -5.76 -7.68
CA ILE A 186 8.88 -5.67 -7.51
C ILE A 186 8.55 -6.43 -6.22
N CYS A 187 8.20 -5.73 -5.15
CA CYS A 187 7.97 -6.37 -3.85
C CYS A 187 6.84 -5.83 -2.99
N ASN A 188 6.30 -6.65 -2.10
CA ASN A 188 5.28 -6.25 -1.12
C ASN A 188 4.06 -5.55 -1.74
N ASN A 189 3.71 -5.85 -2.99
CA ASN A 189 2.53 -5.27 -3.61
C ASN A 189 1.32 -6.17 -3.43
N PHE A 190 0.16 -5.55 -3.22
CA PHE A 190 -1.14 -6.18 -3.41
C PHE A 190 -1.62 -5.92 -4.83
N VAL A 191 -1.75 -6.97 -5.63
CA VAL A 191 -2.08 -6.86 -7.05
C VAL A 191 -3.34 -7.65 -7.33
N HIS A 192 -4.42 -6.96 -7.72
CA HIS A 192 -5.62 -7.58 -8.27
C HIS A 192 -5.83 -7.13 -9.71
N THR A 193 -5.87 -8.10 -10.63
CA THR A 193 -6.18 -7.86 -12.05
C THR A 193 -7.43 -8.63 -12.49
N SER A 194 -8.24 -7.99 -13.35
CA SER A 194 -9.53 -8.56 -13.76
C SER A 194 -9.50 -9.36 -15.07
N THR A 195 -8.47 -9.17 -15.89
CA THR A 195 -8.52 -9.61 -17.31
C THR A 195 -7.21 -10.24 -17.81
N ASP A 196 -6.05 -9.79 -17.35
CA ASP A 196 -4.73 -10.26 -17.78
C ASP A 196 -3.73 -10.25 -16.61
N VAL A 197 -2.46 -10.51 -16.91
CA VAL A 197 -1.38 -10.76 -15.95
C VAL A 197 -1.27 -9.73 -14.81
N GLY A 198 -1.06 -10.22 -13.59
CA GLY A 198 -0.76 -9.41 -12.42
C GLY A 198 0.62 -8.77 -12.48
N ILE A 199 1.67 -9.56 -12.74
CA ILE A 199 3.04 -9.06 -12.94
C ILE A 199 3.63 -9.66 -14.22
N GLY A 200 3.98 -8.82 -15.19
CA GLY A 200 4.53 -9.22 -16.49
C GLY A 200 5.95 -8.69 -16.71
N LEU A 201 6.88 -9.60 -17.04
CA LEU A 201 8.22 -9.26 -17.48
C LEU A 201 8.39 -9.64 -18.96
N GLU A 202 8.78 -8.70 -19.81
CA GLU A 202 9.03 -8.96 -21.23
C GLU A 202 10.35 -8.30 -21.66
N TYR A 203 11.36 -9.12 -21.97
CA TYR A 203 12.76 -8.68 -22.10
C TYR A 203 13.26 -7.92 -20.86
N ALA A 204 13.22 -8.56 -19.69
CA ALA A 204 13.57 -7.92 -18.43
C ALA A 204 14.54 -8.77 -17.58
N PRO A 205 15.83 -8.82 -17.93
CA PRO A 205 16.79 -9.65 -17.21
C PRO A 205 17.14 -9.08 -15.84
N ASN A 206 17.57 -9.93 -14.91
CA ASN A 206 18.01 -9.58 -13.55
C ASN A 206 16.95 -8.89 -12.67
N VAL A 207 15.66 -9.07 -12.98
CA VAL A 207 14.55 -8.56 -12.17
C VAL A 207 14.26 -9.51 -11.01
N LYS A 208 13.98 -8.93 -9.84
CA LYS A 208 13.57 -9.63 -8.63
C LYS A 208 12.08 -9.39 -8.37
N ILE A 209 11.32 -10.45 -8.12
CA ILE A 209 9.89 -10.38 -7.77
C ILE A 209 9.69 -11.09 -6.44
N TYR A 210 9.54 -10.32 -5.36
CA TYR A 210 9.58 -10.84 -4.00
C TYR A 210 8.34 -10.49 -3.19
N ASN A 211 7.79 -11.43 -2.43
CA ASN A 211 6.79 -11.10 -1.42
C ASN A 211 5.60 -10.29 -1.97
N ASN A 212 5.08 -10.61 -3.16
CA ASN A 212 3.84 -9.97 -3.65
C ASN A 212 2.65 -10.89 -3.39
N THR A 213 1.47 -10.31 -3.11
CA THR A 213 0.19 -11.03 -3.17
C THR A 213 -0.50 -10.69 -4.48
N VAL A 214 -0.57 -11.65 -5.39
CA VAL A 214 -1.03 -11.43 -6.77
C VAL A 214 -2.26 -12.28 -7.07
N ILE A 215 -3.41 -11.62 -7.16
CA ILE A 215 -4.71 -12.22 -7.43
C ILE A 215 -5.12 -11.87 -8.84
N THR A 216 -5.06 -12.83 -9.75
CA THR A 216 -5.51 -12.62 -11.13
C THR A 216 -6.83 -13.36 -11.36
N GLU A 217 -7.82 -12.63 -11.88
CA GLU A 217 -9.07 -13.19 -12.37
C GLU A 217 -8.97 -13.44 -13.88
N ASN A 218 -9.93 -14.18 -14.46
CA ASN A 218 -10.17 -14.39 -15.90
C ASN A 218 -8.93 -14.68 -16.79
N TYR A 219 -7.80 -15.01 -16.17
CA TYR A 219 -6.52 -15.26 -16.77
C TYR A 219 -5.74 -16.22 -15.88
N SER A 220 -4.96 -17.11 -16.47
CA SER A 220 -4.38 -18.24 -15.76
C SER A 220 -3.11 -17.88 -14.99
N ASN A 221 -2.40 -16.85 -15.42
CA ASN A 221 -1.04 -16.58 -14.98
C ASN A 221 -1.03 -15.31 -14.13
N ALA A 222 -0.63 -15.46 -12.87
CA ALA A 222 -0.48 -14.33 -11.95
C ALA A 222 0.83 -13.58 -12.24
N ILE A 223 1.90 -14.32 -12.51
CA ILE A 223 3.22 -13.78 -12.83
C ILE A 223 3.73 -14.45 -14.10
N GLU A 224 4.10 -13.64 -15.09
CA GLU A 224 4.72 -14.11 -16.33
C GLU A 224 6.09 -13.46 -16.54
N TYR A 225 7.04 -14.24 -17.01
CA TYR A 225 8.36 -13.75 -17.39
C TYR A 225 8.76 -14.33 -18.74
N ARG A 226 8.70 -13.50 -19.78
CA ARG A 226 8.62 -13.94 -21.18
C ARG A 226 9.84 -13.55 -22.00
N PHE A 227 10.08 -14.41 -22.99
CA PHE A 227 11.14 -14.40 -24.00
C PHE A 227 12.54 -14.63 -23.46
N ALA A 228 13.43 -15.16 -24.31
CA ALA A 228 14.81 -15.48 -23.93
C ALA A 228 15.62 -14.28 -23.40
N GLY A 229 15.22 -13.05 -23.72
CA GLY A 229 15.82 -11.82 -23.16
C GLY A 229 15.56 -11.64 -21.66
N THR A 230 14.44 -12.17 -21.15
CA THR A 230 14.16 -12.21 -19.71
C THR A 230 14.92 -13.37 -19.09
N SER A 231 16.06 -13.05 -18.47
CA SER A 231 17.00 -14.04 -17.94
C SER A 231 17.50 -13.66 -16.56
N ASN A 232 17.95 -14.66 -15.79
CA ASN A 232 18.41 -14.47 -14.41
C ASN A 232 17.36 -13.74 -13.53
N VAL A 233 16.08 -13.99 -13.76
CA VAL A 233 15.02 -13.49 -12.87
C VAL A 233 15.02 -14.30 -11.57
N HIS A 234 14.63 -13.68 -10.47
CA HIS A 234 14.43 -14.38 -9.20
C HIS A 234 13.04 -14.08 -8.68
N VAL A 235 12.21 -15.11 -8.60
CA VAL A 235 10.82 -15.02 -8.15
C VAL A 235 10.70 -15.82 -6.86
N ALA A 236 10.50 -15.13 -5.73
CA ALA A 236 10.49 -15.76 -4.42
C ALA A 236 9.44 -15.20 -3.47
N ASN A 237 8.95 -16.03 -2.55
CA ASN A 237 8.01 -15.64 -1.50
C ASN A 237 6.69 -15.00 -1.98
N ASN A 238 6.27 -15.18 -3.24
CA ASN A 238 5.00 -14.62 -3.72
C ASN A 238 3.82 -15.54 -3.36
N LEU A 239 2.69 -14.93 -3.00
CA LEU A 239 1.40 -15.59 -2.82
C LEU A 239 0.52 -15.30 -4.03
N THR A 240 0.19 -16.30 -4.83
CA THR A 240 -0.50 -16.08 -6.12
C THR A 240 -1.81 -16.84 -6.21
N LYS A 241 -2.85 -16.21 -6.77
CA LYS A 241 -4.00 -16.92 -7.36
C LYS A 241 -3.82 -16.90 -8.87
N GLY A 242 -3.29 -17.99 -9.39
CA GLY A 242 -2.80 -18.11 -10.76
C GLY A 242 -1.35 -18.57 -10.78
N ILE A 243 -0.93 -19.17 -11.89
CA ILE A 243 0.40 -19.79 -11.99
C ILE A 243 1.50 -18.75 -12.19
N ILE A 244 2.72 -19.12 -11.83
CA ILE A 244 3.96 -18.41 -12.20
C ILE A 244 4.60 -19.18 -13.36
N THR A 245 4.82 -18.54 -14.51
CA THR A 245 5.28 -19.27 -15.70
C THR A 245 6.11 -18.43 -16.66
N ASP A 246 7.05 -19.08 -17.34
CA ASP A 246 7.78 -18.51 -18.47
C ASP A 246 6.97 -18.58 -19.78
N ARG A 247 5.80 -19.24 -19.76
CA ARG A 247 4.98 -19.59 -20.94
C ARG A 247 5.73 -20.40 -21.99
N SER A 248 6.71 -21.20 -21.59
CA SER A 248 7.59 -21.95 -22.51
C SER A 248 8.25 -21.03 -23.56
N SER A 249 8.58 -19.80 -23.18
CA SER A 249 9.09 -18.76 -24.08
C SER A 249 10.62 -18.69 -24.12
N GLY A 250 11.31 -19.54 -23.34
CA GLY A 250 12.77 -19.61 -23.30
C GLY A 250 13.43 -18.64 -22.32
N SER A 251 12.64 -17.98 -21.45
CA SER A 251 13.15 -17.20 -20.33
C SER A 251 13.82 -18.09 -19.28
N SER A 252 14.66 -17.49 -18.44
CA SER A 252 15.39 -18.22 -17.39
C SER A 252 15.39 -17.48 -16.05
N GLY A 253 15.35 -18.23 -14.97
CA GLY A 253 15.39 -17.69 -13.61
C GLY A 253 15.22 -18.77 -12.56
N THR A 254 15.29 -18.35 -11.31
CA THR A 254 15.04 -19.19 -10.14
C THR A 254 13.66 -18.85 -9.58
N ILE A 255 12.85 -19.89 -9.38
CA ILE A 255 11.53 -19.79 -8.74
C ILE A 255 11.59 -20.66 -7.48
N GLU A 256 11.43 -20.06 -6.31
CA GLU A 256 11.50 -20.78 -5.04
C GLU A 256 10.59 -20.17 -3.99
N SER A 257 10.07 -20.99 -3.08
CA SER A 257 9.21 -20.53 -1.98
C SER A 257 8.05 -19.63 -2.44
N ASN A 258 7.39 -19.91 -3.56
CA ASN A 258 6.14 -19.24 -3.93
C ASN A 258 4.98 -20.19 -3.66
N VAL A 259 3.82 -19.64 -3.29
CA VAL A 259 2.62 -20.42 -2.99
C VAL A 259 1.49 -20.00 -3.91
N GLU A 260 0.97 -20.97 -4.67
CA GLU A 260 -0.27 -20.79 -5.43
C GLU A 260 -1.46 -21.21 -4.56
N ILE A 261 -2.45 -20.33 -4.43
CA ILE A 261 -3.69 -20.54 -3.69
C ILE A 261 -4.88 -20.72 -4.63
N SER A 262 -5.83 -21.55 -4.21
CA SER A 262 -7.08 -21.81 -4.95
C SER A 262 -8.31 -21.10 -4.36
N THR A 263 -8.18 -20.50 -3.17
CA THR A 263 -9.28 -19.83 -2.45
C THR A 263 -8.76 -18.56 -1.77
N LEU A 264 -9.66 -17.64 -1.42
CA LEU A 264 -9.32 -16.32 -0.85
C LEU A 264 -9.67 -16.20 0.64
N HIS A 265 -10.00 -17.31 1.33
CA HIS A 265 -10.50 -17.29 2.71
C HIS A 265 -9.46 -16.90 3.75
N MET A 266 -8.18 -16.81 3.36
CA MET A 266 -7.11 -16.34 4.25
C MET A 266 -7.07 -14.83 4.43
N PHE A 267 -7.79 -14.09 3.60
CA PHE A 267 -7.72 -12.65 3.54
C PHE A 267 -8.85 -11.98 4.33
N ALA A 268 -8.55 -10.84 4.95
CA ALA A 268 -9.47 -10.10 5.80
C ALA A 268 -10.74 -9.67 5.06
N ASP A 269 -10.60 -9.09 3.86
CA ASP A 269 -11.73 -8.74 3.01
C ASP A 269 -11.33 -8.73 1.52
N SER A 270 -11.17 -9.92 0.98
CA SER A 270 -10.83 -10.09 -0.45
C SER A 270 -11.87 -9.51 -1.42
N THR A 271 -13.11 -9.26 -0.98
CA THR A 271 -14.15 -8.62 -1.81
C THR A 271 -13.86 -7.13 -1.98
N ASN A 272 -13.26 -6.50 -0.98
CA ASN A 272 -12.81 -5.11 -1.02
C ASN A 272 -11.30 -4.97 -1.30
N HIS A 273 -10.66 -6.04 -1.78
CA HIS A 273 -9.24 -6.09 -2.13
C HIS A 273 -8.28 -5.87 -0.95
N ASP A 274 -8.76 -6.19 0.25
CA ASP A 274 -7.94 -6.29 1.45
C ASP A 274 -7.37 -7.72 1.51
N TYR A 275 -6.06 -7.83 1.28
CA TYR A 275 -5.33 -9.10 1.23
C TYR A 275 -4.42 -9.31 2.45
N HIS A 276 -4.68 -8.66 3.57
CA HIS A 276 -4.01 -8.99 4.83
C HIS A 276 -4.47 -10.37 5.31
N LEU A 277 -3.54 -11.15 5.84
CA LEU A 277 -3.74 -12.49 6.36
C LEU A 277 -4.50 -12.42 7.68
N THR A 278 -5.49 -13.29 7.87
CA THR A 278 -6.33 -13.31 9.09
C THR A 278 -5.92 -14.37 10.10
N GLY A 279 -4.87 -15.14 9.84
CA GLY A 279 -4.55 -16.31 10.63
C GLY A 279 -3.24 -16.98 10.24
N GLN A 280 -2.86 -17.98 11.03
CA GLN A 280 -1.70 -18.81 10.71
C GLN A 280 -2.08 -19.88 9.67
N PHE A 281 -1.74 -19.61 8.41
CA PHE A 281 -1.95 -20.53 7.30
C PHE A 281 -0.67 -21.33 7.03
N THR A 282 -0.74 -22.65 7.19
CA THR A 282 0.40 -23.56 6.97
C THR A 282 0.97 -23.39 5.56
N GLY A 283 2.28 -23.18 5.48
CA GLY A 283 2.99 -22.99 4.22
C GLY A 283 2.93 -21.56 3.67
N ILE A 284 2.24 -20.65 4.36
CA ILE A 284 2.21 -19.21 4.05
C ILE A 284 2.89 -18.44 5.18
N VAL A 285 2.40 -18.59 6.41
CA VAL A 285 2.99 -17.95 7.58
C VAL A 285 4.27 -18.72 7.99
N ASP A 286 5.34 -17.98 8.27
CA ASP A 286 6.67 -18.46 8.63
C ASP A 286 7.26 -19.48 7.62
N ALA A 287 6.98 -19.30 6.33
CA ALA A 287 7.29 -20.29 5.28
C ALA A 287 8.20 -19.80 4.15
N GLY A 288 8.52 -18.51 4.13
CA GLY A 288 9.38 -17.88 3.14
C GLY A 288 10.87 -18.07 3.41
N ILE A 289 11.68 -17.70 2.42
CA ILE A 289 13.14 -17.60 2.56
C ILE A 289 13.55 -16.18 2.94
N SER A 290 14.68 -16.04 3.62
CA SER A 290 15.26 -14.72 3.92
C SER A 290 15.74 -14.04 2.64
N LEU A 291 15.32 -12.79 2.44
CA LEU A 291 15.72 -11.94 1.31
C LEU A 291 16.28 -10.63 1.87
N VAL A 292 17.53 -10.29 1.53
CA VAL A 292 18.24 -9.15 2.15
C VAL A 292 17.61 -7.80 1.83
N GLU A 293 16.93 -7.71 0.70
CA GLU A 293 16.23 -6.50 0.25
C GLU A 293 14.88 -6.29 0.98
N ILE A 294 14.35 -7.33 1.63
CA ILE A 294 13.00 -7.32 2.20
C ILE A 294 13.11 -7.23 3.73
N ILE A 295 12.91 -6.03 4.26
CA ILE A 295 13.02 -5.70 5.70
C ILE A 295 11.70 -5.27 6.34
N SER A 296 10.68 -5.01 5.52
CA SER A 296 9.33 -4.69 5.95
C SER A 296 8.31 -5.34 5.01
N ASP A 297 7.03 -5.27 5.35
CA ASP A 297 5.92 -5.78 4.53
C ASP A 297 5.16 -4.64 3.80
N VAL A 298 3.93 -4.91 3.36
CA VAL A 298 3.03 -3.96 2.68
C VAL A 298 2.63 -2.75 3.54
N ASP A 299 2.52 -2.93 4.86
CA ASP A 299 2.10 -1.91 5.83
C ASP A 299 3.28 -1.20 6.50
N CYS A 300 4.50 -1.49 6.02
CA CYS A 300 5.75 -1.07 6.64
C CYS A 300 5.99 -1.70 8.03
N GLU A 301 5.33 -2.80 8.36
CA GLU A 301 5.65 -3.60 9.54
C GLU A 301 7.00 -4.30 9.35
N ILE A 302 7.75 -4.46 10.44
CA ILE A 302 9.07 -5.11 10.39
C ILE A 302 8.91 -6.57 9.95
N ARG A 303 9.80 -7.04 9.10
CA ARG A 303 9.81 -8.42 8.59
C ARG A 303 11.21 -9.05 8.77
N PRO A 304 11.31 -10.30 9.26
CA PRO A 304 10.23 -11.13 9.78
C PRO A 304 9.79 -10.72 11.20
N VAL A 305 8.53 -11.01 11.55
CA VAL A 305 8.02 -10.84 12.93
C VAL A 305 8.33 -12.05 13.81
N ASN A 306 8.26 -13.28 13.27
CA ASN A 306 8.41 -14.52 14.05
C ASN A 306 9.59 -15.40 13.55
N ASP A 307 10.76 -14.80 13.31
CA ASP A 307 12.01 -15.41 12.81
C ASP A 307 12.03 -15.80 11.32
N VAL A 308 10.89 -16.15 10.70
CA VAL A 308 10.80 -16.51 9.28
C VAL A 308 9.84 -15.57 8.56
N ILE A 309 10.18 -15.22 7.32
CA ILE A 309 9.39 -14.32 6.48
C ILE A 309 8.13 -15.05 5.99
N ASP A 310 6.98 -14.39 6.01
CA ASP A 310 5.74 -14.92 5.42
C ASP A 310 5.73 -14.88 3.89
N ILE A 311 4.99 -15.79 3.28
CA ILE A 311 4.70 -15.77 1.85
C ILE A 311 3.63 -14.72 1.53
N GLY A 312 3.88 -13.91 0.52
CA GLY A 312 3.02 -12.80 0.11
C GLY A 312 3.51 -11.46 0.65
N ALA A 313 2.71 -10.42 0.40
CA ALA A 313 3.05 -9.04 0.72
C ALA A 313 2.81 -8.64 2.18
N ASP A 314 1.90 -9.34 2.85
CA ASP A 314 1.57 -9.13 4.26
C ASP A 314 2.44 -10.02 5.16
N GLU A 315 2.95 -9.49 6.27
CA GLU A 315 3.60 -10.28 7.31
C GLU A 315 2.59 -10.48 8.43
N TYR A 316 2.06 -11.70 8.55
CA TYR A 316 1.10 -12.02 9.59
C TYR A 316 1.78 -11.94 10.95
N SER A 317 1.63 -10.78 11.58
CA SER A 317 1.79 -10.65 13.00
C SER A 317 0.51 -11.16 13.66
N MET A 318 0.64 -12.05 14.66
CA MET A 318 -0.42 -12.19 15.67
C MET A 318 -0.47 -10.89 16.46
N GLN A 319 -0.95 -9.80 15.85
CA GLN A 319 -1.50 -8.73 16.65
C GLN A 319 -2.77 -9.31 17.26
N THR A 320 -2.77 -9.42 18.59
CA THR A 320 -4.02 -9.35 19.34
C THR A 320 -4.75 -8.14 18.82
N THR A 321 -5.77 -8.35 18.00
CA THR A 321 -6.58 -7.26 17.49
C THR A 321 -7.11 -6.50 18.72
N SER A 322 -6.91 -5.19 18.71
CA SER A 322 -7.56 -4.26 19.62
C SER A 322 -9.09 -4.27 19.47
N SER A 323 -9.64 -5.16 18.63
CA SER A 323 -11.04 -5.26 18.26
C SER A 323 -11.92 -6.08 19.21
N ASP A 324 -11.39 -6.72 20.27
CA ASP A 324 -12.27 -7.44 21.23
C ASP A 324 -12.32 -6.89 22.66
N VAL A 325 -11.48 -5.91 23.05
CA VAL A 325 -11.83 -4.92 24.10
C VAL A 325 -10.95 -3.68 23.90
N VAL A 326 -11.38 -2.72 23.07
CA VAL A 326 -10.95 -1.33 23.32
C VAL A 326 -11.59 -0.95 24.65
N LEU A 327 -10.76 -0.73 25.68
CA LEU A 327 -11.17 0.09 26.81
C LEU A 327 -11.31 1.52 26.32
N ASP A 328 -12.37 1.80 25.58
CA ASP A 328 -12.74 3.16 25.28
C ASP A 328 -12.86 3.85 26.65
N PRO A 329 -12.10 4.91 26.94
CA PRO A 329 -12.29 5.66 28.16
C PRO A 329 -13.77 6.08 28.32
N SER A 330 -14.55 6.19 27.23
CA SER A 330 -16.00 6.45 27.27
C SER A 330 -16.83 5.31 27.88
N ASN A 331 -16.33 4.07 27.86
CA ASN A 331 -17.04 2.86 28.30
C ASN A 331 -16.77 2.47 29.76
N ILE A 332 -15.77 3.06 30.42
CA ILE A 332 -15.60 3.00 31.89
C ILE A 332 -16.11 4.30 32.50
N LEU A 333 -17.24 4.20 33.20
CA LEU A 333 -17.86 5.29 33.95
C LEU A 333 -17.50 5.16 35.43
N LEU A 334 -17.02 6.26 36.01
CA LEU A 334 -16.84 6.41 37.45
C LEU A 334 -17.92 7.33 37.99
N TYR A 335 -18.77 6.84 38.89
CA TYR A 335 -19.81 7.67 39.49
C TYR A 335 -20.16 7.28 40.93
N PRO A 336 -20.52 8.25 41.79
CA PRO A 336 -20.48 9.68 41.52
C PRO A 336 -19.04 10.20 41.42
N ASN A 337 -18.85 11.26 40.64
CA ASN A 337 -17.63 12.05 40.59
C ASN A 337 -18.03 13.53 40.45
N PRO A 338 -17.86 14.38 41.48
CA PRO A 338 -17.10 14.14 42.72
C PRO A 338 -17.71 13.08 43.65
N VAL A 339 -16.88 12.48 44.51
CA VAL A 339 -17.24 11.40 45.46
C VAL A 339 -16.96 11.80 46.91
N GLU A 340 -17.85 11.49 47.85
CA GLU A 340 -17.56 11.65 49.29
C GLU A 340 -16.78 10.44 49.84
N ASN A 341 -17.39 9.26 49.77
CA ASN A 341 -16.85 8.03 50.35
C ASN A 341 -16.74 6.88 49.36
N LYS A 342 -17.74 6.65 48.50
CA LYS A 342 -17.79 5.47 47.63
C LYS A 342 -18.16 5.85 46.21
N PHE A 343 -17.43 5.32 45.24
CA PHE A 343 -17.76 5.44 43.82
C PHE A 343 -17.88 4.07 43.18
N THR A 344 -18.58 4.00 42.06
CA THR A 344 -18.79 2.81 41.27
C THR A 344 -18.02 2.93 39.97
N ILE A 345 -17.27 1.87 39.65
CA ILE A 345 -16.69 1.61 38.32
C ILE A 345 -17.73 0.78 37.56
N SER A 346 -18.19 1.30 36.43
CA SER A 346 -19.17 0.63 35.56
C SER A 346 -18.64 0.57 34.14
N GLY A 347 -18.79 -0.58 33.47
CA GLY A 347 -18.36 -0.78 32.10
C GLY A 347 -18.34 -2.24 31.69
N THR A 348 -18.23 -2.50 30.39
CA THR A 348 -18.13 -3.86 29.84
C THR A 348 -16.68 -4.31 29.82
N VAL A 349 -16.18 -4.75 30.98
CA VAL A 349 -14.80 -5.17 31.20
C VAL A 349 -14.71 -6.49 31.92
N ASN A 350 -13.83 -7.38 31.46
CA ASN A 350 -13.56 -8.67 32.08
C ASN A 350 -12.06 -8.78 32.45
N ASP A 351 -11.77 -9.50 33.54
CA ASP A 351 -10.43 -9.83 34.05
C ASP A 351 -9.43 -8.66 34.06
N TYR A 352 -9.71 -7.67 34.90
CA TYR A 352 -8.91 -6.46 35.06
C TYR A 352 -8.37 -6.28 36.47
N THR A 353 -7.35 -5.44 36.57
CA THR A 353 -6.79 -4.90 37.80
C THR A 353 -7.21 -3.45 37.94
N VAL A 354 -7.50 -3.02 39.16
CA VAL A 354 -7.82 -1.63 39.48
C VAL A 354 -6.80 -1.15 40.50
N GLU A 355 -6.19 -0.01 40.22
CA GLU A 355 -5.35 0.72 41.17
C GLU A 355 -5.91 2.12 41.41
N VAL A 356 -5.92 2.56 42.66
CA VAL A 356 -6.23 3.95 43.02
C VAL A 356 -4.95 4.62 43.51
N LEU A 357 -4.57 5.70 42.83
CA LEU A 357 -3.32 6.42 43.06
C LEU A 357 -3.55 7.92 43.21
N ASP A 358 -2.66 8.60 43.91
CA ASP A 358 -2.62 10.07 43.94
C ASP A 358 -1.77 10.67 42.82
N GLN A 359 -1.70 12.01 42.78
CA GLN A 359 -0.91 12.79 41.82
C GLN A 359 0.61 12.56 41.84
N THR A 360 1.14 11.90 42.89
CA THR A 360 2.55 11.53 42.98
C THR A 360 2.81 10.10 42.50
N GLY A 361 1.75 9.36 42.15
CA GLY A 361 1.81 7.95 41.77
C GLY A 361 1.79 6.98 42.94
N GLN A 362 1.54 7.45 44.18
CA GLN A 362 1.41 6.56 45.33
C GLN A 362 0.11 5.75 45.22
N VAL A 363 0.24 4.42 45.21
CA VAL A 363 -0.90 3.49 45.16
C VAL A 363 -1.48 3.28 46.56
N TYR A 364 -2.76 3.57 46.73
CA TYR A 364 -3.51 3.36 47.98
C TYR A 364 -4.27 2.05 48.00
N MET A 365 -4.69 1.57 46.83
CA MET A 365 -5.48 0.36 46.68
C MET A 365 -5.13 -0.32 45.35
N ALA A 366 -5.05 -1.66 45.37
CA ALA A 366 -4.88 -2.49 44.18
C ALA A 366 -5.68 -3.78 44.35
N PHE A 367 -6.52 -4.14 43.39
CA PHE A 367 -7.29 -5.38 43.42
C PHE A 367 -7.64 -5.88 42.01
N ASN A 368 -8.07 -7.14 41.94
CA ASN A 368 -8.43 -7.80 40.70
C ASN A 368 -9.94 -7.99 40.61
N GLN A 369 -10.51 -7.88 39.41
CA GLN A 369 -11.92 -8.12 39.14
C GLN A 369 -12.09 -8.96 37.88
N SER A 370 -13.00 -9.95 37.94
CA SER A 370 -13.30 -10.78 36.78
C SER A 370 -14.38 -10.20 35.85
N SER A 371 -15.43 -9.56 36.37
CA SER A 371 -16.42 -8.86 35.54
C SER A 371 -17.36 -7.97 36.38
N GLY A 372 -18.15 -7.13 35.72
CA GLY A 372 -19.24 -6.38 36.34
C GLY A 372 -18.83 -5.08 37.04
N ASN A 373 -19.83 -4.40 37.59
CA ASN A 373 -19.64 -3.12 38.28
C ASN A 373 -19.05 -3.33 39.68
N ILE A 374 -18.15 -2.45 40.09
CA ILE A 374 -17.49 -2.50 41.40
C ILE A 374 -17.74 -1.21 42.14
N THR A 375 -18.04 -1.29 43.44
CA THR A 375 -18.02 -0.15 44.33
C THR A 375 -16.70 -0.10 45.10
N VAL A 376 -16.00 1.03 45.00
CA VAL A 376 -14.72 1.30 45.64
C VAL A 376 -14.92 2.30 46.77
N ASP A 377 -14.39 1.99 47.96
CA ASP A 377 -14.51 2.80 49.17
C ASP A 377 -13.22 3.59 49.43
N LEU A 378 -13.31 4.91 49.35
CA LEU A 378 -12.25 5.87 49.62
C LEU A 378 -12.35 6.48 51.02
N SER A 379 -13.27 6.06 51.89
CA SER A 379 -13.56 6.72 53.19
C SER A 379 -12.33 6.96 54.07
N THR A 380 -11.30 6.11 53.96
CA THR A 380 -10.05 6.21 54.72
C THR A 380 -9.03 7.19 54.15
N LEU A 381 -9.24 7.67 52.91
CA LEU A 381 -8.36 8.63 52.23
C LEU A 381 -8.79 10.08 52.50
N PRO A 382 -7.86 11.04 52.56
CA PRO A 382 -8.20 12.47 52.67
C PRO A 382 -8.95 12.98 51.42
N ALA A 383 -9.58 14.15 51.54
CA ALA A 383 -10.12 14.85 50.37
C ALA A 383 -8.99 15.24 49.40
N GLY A 384 -9.20 15.08 48.10
CA GLY A 384 -8.13 15.27 47.12
C GLY A 384 -8.43 14.68 45.74
N LEU A 385 -7.47 14.86 44.83
CA LEU A 385 -7.51 14.34 43.47
C LEU A 385 -6.87 12.94 43.42
N TYR A 386 -7.60 11.98 42.87
CA TYR A 386 -7.12 10.62 42.68
C TYR A 386 -7.29 10.17 41.23
N PHE A 387 -6.45 9.23 40.82
CA PHE A 387 -6.51 8.54 39.55
C PHE A 387 -6.90 7.08 39.80
N VAL A 388 -7.85 6.61 39.02
CA VAL A 388 -8.26 5.20 38.98
C VAL A 388 -7.69 4.63 37.70
N LYS A 389 -6.70 3.77 37.87
CA LYS A 389 -6.05 3.01 36.81
C LYS A 389 -6.74 1.67 36.70
N VAL A 390 -7.20 1.32 35.51
CA VAL A 390 -7.83 0.02 35.20
C VAL A 390 -6.98 -0.64 34.12
N GLU A 391 -6.34 -1.76 34.46
CA GLU A 391 -5.43 -2.48 33.58
C GLU A 391 -5.90 -3.92 33.37
N ASN A 392 -6.17 -4.30 32.13
CA ASN A 392 -6.64 -5.64 31.80
C ASN A 392 -5.49 -6.67 31.94
N LYS A 393 -5.74 -7.80 32.61
CA LYS A 393 -4.71 -8.80 32.92
C LYS A 393 -4.25 -9.62 31.71
N GLN A 394 -5.06 -9.70 30.68
CA GLN A 394 -4.82 -10.55 29.51
C GLN A 394 -4.07 -9.80 28.41
N ASN A 395 -4.30 -8.51 28.26
CA ASN A 395 -3.76 -7.71 27.14
C ASN A 395 -3.03 -6.42 27.57
N GLN A 396 -2.79 -6.21 28.86
CA GLN A 396 -2.04 -5.05 29.41
C GLN A 396 -2.62 -3.67 29.03
N LEU A 397 -3.86 -3.61 28.54
CA LEU A 397 -4.52 -2.36 28.18
C LEU A 397 -4.85 -1.54 29.42
N LEU A 398 -4.60 -0.24 29.32
CA LEU A 398 -4.58 0.71 30.44
C LEU A 398 -5.61 1.83 30.23
N CYS A 399 -6.56 1.98 31.15
CA CYS A 399 -7.44 3.15 31.24
C CYS A 399 -7.13 3.92 32.53
N ILE A 400 -7.03 5.24 32.44
CA ILE A 400 -6.86 6.11 33.62
C ILE A 400 -8.01 7.12 33.66
N LYS A 401 -8.73 7.15 34.79
CA LYS A 401 -9.83 8.07 35.04
C LYS A 401 -9.58 8.88 36.29
N LEU A 402 -9.92 10.16 36.24
CA LEU A 402 -9.77 11.09 37.36
C LEU A 402 -11.02 11.04 38.24
N ILE A 403 -10.80 11.01 39.56
CA ILE A 403 -11.87 11.13 40.54
C ILE A 403 -11.53 12.19 41.60
N LEU A 404 -12.48 13.07 41.86
CA LEU A 404 -12.35 14.12 42.87
C LEU A 404 -13.05 13.66 44.15
N LYS A 405 -12.28 13.41 45.22
CA LYS A 405 -12.83 13.15 46.55
C LYS A 405 -13.05 14.46 47.29
N THR A 406 -14.29 14.72 47.72
CA THR A 406 -14.70 15.94 48.44
C THR A 406 -14.91 15.69 49.92
#